data_AF-A0A9E2Y9L4-F1
#
_entry.id   AF-A0A9E2Y9L4-F1
#
_cell.length_a   1.000
_cell.length_b   1.000
_cell.length_c   1.000
_cell.angle_alpha   90.00
_cell.angle_beta   90.00
_cell.angle_gamma   90.00
#
_symmetry.space_group_name_H-M   'P 1'
#
loop_
_entity.id
_entity.type
_entity.pdbx_description
1 polymer ?
#
loop_
_entity_poly.entity_id
_entity_poly.type
_entity_poly.pdbx_seq_one_letter_code
_entity_poly.pdbx_strand_id
1 'polypeptide(L)'
;MLDVLKQNAYVSTSAIPGVVQVSSSTLDSVKKSPLDLRDKNVLSVDPSAISSITIHAQLPATTQPTTRPASDTTIRLQHESFDMSEPTTAPSTAPATLPATEPTSKPTSKPVMKWMMVSRKPEISATDSKVNAVFTALHPLKVQRYQAVPTTLPATTDHYTLTLEAAAPMTNNYTIELFDPGNGQPVIGRYNGLTFELDRGLLDALKADFLKPDEPTPANIPTGLTGGLAPG
;
A
#
# COMPACT_ATOMS: atom_id res chain seq x y z
N MET A 1 -15.83 29.72 -0.32
CA MET A 1 -16.76 29.36 -1.40
C MET A 1 -16.09 28.21 -2.15
N LEU A 2 -16.49 26.96 -1.87
CA LEU A 2 -15.86 25.76 -2.45
C LEU A 2 -16.53 25.48 -3.79
N ASP A 3 -15.78 25.60 -4.89
CA ASP A 3 -16.20 25.13 -6.19
C ASP A 3 -15.82 23.64 -6.30
N VAL A 4 -16.83 22.78 -6.21
CA VAL A 4 -16.71 21.34 -6.43
C VAL A 4 -17.34 21.06 -7.79
N LEU A 5 -16.55 21.21 -8.85
CA LEU A 5 -16.90 20.74 -10.19
C LEU A 5 -16.94 19.21 -10.20
N LYS A 6 -18.01 18.63 -9.63
CA LYS A 6 -18.47 17.28 -9.94
C LYS A 6 -18.96 17.30 -11.38
N GLN A 7 -18.04 17.12 -12.32
CA GLN A 7 -18.38 16.94 -13.72
C GLN A 7 -19.11 15.61 -13.86
N ASN A 8 -20.44 15.67 -13.92
CA ASN A 8 -21.26 14.54 -14.36
C ASN A 8 -21.08 14.40 -15.88
N ALA A 9 -20.61 13.24 -16.32
CA ALA A 9 -20.53 12.95 -17.74
C ALA A 9 -21.84 12.28 -18.19
N TYR A 10 -22.40 12.81 -19.26
CA TYR A 10 -23.64 12.32 -19.86
C TYR A 10 -23.29 11.63 -21.17
N VAL A 11 -23.59 10.34 -21.29
CA VAL A 11 -23.30 9.57 -22.50
C VAL A 11 -24.61 9.18 -23.17
N SER A 12 -24.65 9.39 -24.49
CA SER A 12 -25.72 8.94 -25.38
C SER A 12 -25.20 7.76 -26.18
N THR A 13 -25.92 6.63 -26.17
CA THR A 13 -25.59 5.47 -27.00
C THR A 13 -26.64 5.32 -28.10
N SER A 14 -26.24 4.89 -29.30
CA SER A 14 -27.16 4.73 -30.43
C SER A 14 -28.18 3.60 -30.24
N ALA A 15 -27.96 2.72 -29.26
CA ALA A 15 -28.81 1.57 -28.97
C ALA A 15 -30.03 1.91 -28.10
N ILE A 16 -29.98 3.00 -27.34
CA ILE A 16 -31.08 3.40 -26.44
C ILE A 16 -31.27 4.91 -26.56
N PRO A 17 -32.46 5.40 -26.97
CA PRO A 17 -32.76 6.83 -26.93
C PRO A 17 -32.87 7.28 -25.46
N GLY A 18 -31.74 7.69 -24.88
CA GLY A 18 -31.65 8.13 -23.50
C GLY A 18 -30.25 8.63 -23.14
N VAL A 19 -30.21 9.67 -22.31
CA VAL A 19 -28.95 10.17 -21.74
C VAL A 19 -28.73 9.46 -20.42
N VAL A 20 -27.66 8.67 -20.31
CA VAL A 20 -27.30 7.97 -19.07
C VAL A 20 -26.21 8.78 -18.36
N GLN A 21 -26.45 9.09 -17.09
CA GLN A 21 -25.44 9.70 -16.23
C GLN A 21 -24.39 8.65 -15.88
N VAL A 22 -23.14 8.93 -16.23
CA VAL A 22 -22.01 8.04 -15.94
C VAL A 22 -21.19 8.67 -14.82
N SER A 23 -20.84 7.88 -13.81
CA SER A 23 -19.94 8.31 -12.74
C SER A 23 -18.57 8.69 -13.32
N SER A 24 -17.95 9.76 -12.82
CA SER A 24 -16.64 10.22 -13.28
C SER A 24 -15.55 9.14 -13.16
N SER A 25 -15.66 8.24 -12.19
CA SER A 25 -14.76 7.10 -12.01
C SER A 25 -14.77 6.13 -13.19
N THR A 26 -15.88 6.02 -13.91
CA THR A 26 -15.99 5.17 -15.11
C THR A 26 -15.22 5.79 -16.28
N LEU A 27 -15.13 7.13 -16.36
CA LEU A 27 -14.33 7.80 -17.39
C LEU A 27 -12.83 7.59 -17.18
N ASP A 28 -12.34 7.53 -15.94
CA ASP A 28 -10.91 7.28 -15.70
C ASP A 28 -10.50 5.85 -16.10
N SER A 29 -11.42 4.89 -16.06
CA SER A 29 -11.20 3.56 -16.64
C SER A 29 -11.16 3.58 -18.17
N VAL A 30 -11.85 4.51 -18.83
CA VAL A 30 -11.77 4.74 -20.29
C VAL A 30 -10.49 5.48 -20.68
N LYS A 31 -9.92 6.30 -19.77
CA LYS A 31 -8.62 6.98 -19.98
C LYS A 31 -7.40 6.04 -19.86
N LYS A 32 -7.58 4.78 -19.44
CA LYS A 32 -6.48 3.81 -19.46
C LYS A 32 -6.03 3.61 -20.90
N SER A 33 -4.73 3.75 -21.16
CA SER A 33 -4.21 3.55 -22.49
C SER A 33 -4.42 2.08 -22.90
N PRO A 34 -4.69 1.77 -24.19
CA PRO A 34 -4.74 0.39 -24.66
C PRO A 34 -3.47 -0.40 -24.31
N LEU A 35 -2.34 0.31 -24.19
CA LEU A 35 -1.07 -0.26 -23.76
C LEU A 35 -1.09 -0.70 -22.29
N ASP A 36 -1.63 0.11 -21.37
CA ASP A 36 -1.75 -0.27 -19.94
C ASP A 36 -2.63 -1.52 -19.73
N LEU A 37 -3.72 -1.62 -20.50
CA LEU A 37 -4.59 -2.79 -20.47
C LEU A 37 -3.89 -4.03 -21.03
N ARG A 38 -3.07 -3.85 -22.07
CA ARG A 38 -2.23 -4.91 -22.65
C ARG A 38 -1.12 -5.36 -21.69
N ASP A 39 -0.49 -4.41 -21.01
CA ASP A 39 0.59 -4.66 -20.04
C ASP A 39 0.06 -5.12 -18.68
N LYS A 40 -1.27 -5.16 -18.52
CA LYS A 40 -1.98 -5.60 -17.32
C LYS A 40 -1.65 -4.78 -16.08
N ASN A 41 -1.42 -3.48 -16.26
CA ASN A 41 -1.13 -2.56 -15.17
C ASN A 41 -2.41 -1.80 -14.77
N VAL A 42 -2.94 -2.08 -13.57
CA VAL A 42 -4.17 -1.43 -13.10
C VAL A 42 -3.88 -0.13 -12.37
N LEU A 43 -2.84 -0.12 -11.54
CA LEU A 43 -2.49 1.01 -10.70
C LEU A 43 -0.97 1.09 -10.57
N SER A 44 -0.43 2.30 -10.57
CA SER A 44 0.98 2.54 -10.24
C SER A 44 1.00 3.68 -9.24
N VAL A 45 1.41 3.40 -8.01
CA VAL A 45 1.44 4.38 -6.93
C VAL A 45 2.88 4.66 -6.56
N ASP A 46 3.32 5.91 -6.66
CA ASP A 46 4.61 6.29 -6.07
C ASP A 46 4.50 6.23 -4.54
N PRO A 47 5.25 5.34 -3.86
CA PRO A 47 5.23 5.25 -2.41
C PRO A 47 5.59 6.57 -1.75
N SER A 48 6.41 7.39 -2.41
CA SER A 48 6.87 8.67 -1.87
C SER A 48 5.78 9.72 -1.81
N ALA A 49 4.72 9.57 -2.60
CA ALA A 49 3.58 10.47 -2.63
C ALA A 49 2.48 10.08 -1.63
N ILE A 50 2.54 8.89 -1.03
CA ILE A 50 1.51 8.40 -0.10
C ILE A 50 1.83 8.84 1.32
N SER A 51 0.84 9.40 2.00
CA SER A 51 0.92 9.87 3.38
C SER A 51 0.30 8.88 4.37
N SER A 52 -0.76 8.19 3.95
CA SER A 52 -1.48 7.23 4.79
C SER A 52 -1.96 6.02 4.00
N ILE A 53 -1.97 4.88 4.69
CA ILE A 53 -2.52 3.62 4.22
C ILE A 53 -3.56 3.17 5.26
N THR A 54 -4.75 2.84 4.80
CA THR A 54 -5.77 2.20 5.63
C THR A 54 -6.12 0.85 5.02
N ILE A 55 -6.02 -0.21 5.82
CA ILE A 55 -6.39 -1.57 5.48
C ILE A 55 -7.59 -1.92 6.36
N HIS A 56 -8.74 -2.14 5.74
CA HIS A 56 -9.92 -2.66 6.40
C HIS A 56 -10.11 -4.11 5.97
N ALA A 57 -10.20 -5.03 6.92
CA ALA A 57 -10.39 -6.45 6.69
C ALA A 57 -11.69 -6.90 7.35
N GLN A 58 -12.63 -7.34 6.53
CA GLN A 58 -13.93 -7.85 6.96
C GLN A 58 -14.02 -9.32 6.57
N LEU A 59 -13.95 -10.20 7.57
CA LEU A 59 -14.03 -11.64 7.41
C LEU A 59 -15.40 -12.08 7.90
N PRO A 60 -16.28 -12.61 7.03
CA PRO A 60 -17.57 -13.15 7.46
C PRO A 60 -17.37 -14.40 8.33
N ALA A 61 -18.36 -14.68 9.19
CA ALA A 61 -18.38 -15.93 9.92
C ALA A 61 -18.55 -17.11 8.96
N THR A 62 -17.80 -18.19 9.17
CA THR A 62 -17.93 -19.44 8.43
C THR A 62 -18.30 -20.55 9.40
N THR A 63 -19.17 -21.48 8.99
CA THR A 63 -19.60 -22.60 9.83
C THR A 63 -19.11 -23.96 9.32
N GLN A 64 -18.63 -24.06 8.07
CA GLN A 64 -18.10 -25.29 7.49
C GLN A 64 -16.97 -25.02 6.48
N PRO A 65 -15.99 -25.94 6.36
CA PRO A 65 -15.77 -27.13 7.20
C PRO A 65 -15.20 -26.77 8.60
N THR A 66 -14.72 -25.55 8.78
CA THR A 66 -14.23 -25.02 10.06
C THR A 66 -15.06 -23.81 10.48
N THR A 67 -15.36 -23.74 11.79
CA THR A 67 -16.04 -22.57 12.35
C THR A 67 -15.03 -21.46 12.58
N ARG A 68 -15.17 -20.36 11.85
CA ARG A 68 -14.38 -19.13 12.06
C ARG A 68 -15.34 -18.01 12.44
N PRO A 69 -15.11 -17.29 13.55
CA PRO A 69 -15.95 -16.16 13.91
C PRO A 69 -15.80 -15.03 12.88
N ALA A 70 -16.83 -14.19 12.77
CA ALA A 70 -16.71 -12.96 12.00
C ALA A 70 -15.66 -12.05 12.65
N SER A 71 -14.87 -11.36 11.84
CA SER A 71 -13.85 -10.41 12.29
C SER A 71 -13.90 -9.15 11.44
N ASP A 72 -13.78 -8.00 12.09
CA ASP A 72 -13.61 -6.70 11.47
C ASP A 72 -12.35 -6.06 12.06
N THR A 73 -11.35 -5.82 11.22
CA THR A 73 -10.06 -5.28 11.63
C THR A 73 -9.70 -4.08 10.76
N THR A 74 -9.34 -2.96 11.40
CA THR A 74 -8.82 -1.78 10.71
C THR A 74 -7.38 -1.49 11.13
N ILE A 75 -6.48 -1.43 10.16
CA ILE A 75 -5.08 -1.03 10.34
C ILE A 75 -4.90 0.29 9.63
N ARG A 76 -4.44 1.32 10.33
CA ARG A 76 -4.11 2.62 9.75
C ARG A 76 -2.65 2.93 9.99
N LEU A 77 -1.92 3.15 8.90
CA LEU A 77 -0.52 3.53 8.87
C LEU A 77 -0.40 4.96 8.36
N GLN A 78 0.50 5.73 8.96
CA GLN A 78 0.82 7.10 8.56
C GLN A 78 2.32 7.32 8.59
N HIS A 79 2.80 8.19 7.73
CA HIS A 79 4.15 8.74 7.86
C HIS A 79 4.25 9.61 9.12
N GLU A 80 5.31 9.39 9.89
CA GLU A 80 5.80 10.39 10.83
C GLU A 80 6.24 11.61 10.00
N SER A 81 5.60 12.75 10.23
CA SER A 81 5.60 13.97 9.41
C SER A 81 6.88 14.18 8.59
N PHE A 82 6.73 14.31 7.28
CA PHE A 82 7.74 14.91 6.42
C PHE A 82 7.85 16.40 6.79
N ASP A 83 8.74 16.75 7.71
CA ASP A 83 9.35 18.07 7.63
C ASP A 83 10.20 18.03 6.37
N MET A 84 9.63 18.53 5.27
CA MET A 84 10.32 18.67 3.98
C MET A 84 11.31 19.83 4.09
N SER A 85 12.20 19.76 5.08
CA SER A 85 13.32 20.67 5.22
C SER A 85 14.23 20.44 4.01
N GLU A 86 14.47 21.52 3.30
CA GLU A 86 15.13 21.62 2.01
C GLU A 86 16.37 20.73 1.86
N PRO A 87 16.70 20.28 0.63
CA PRO A 87 18.03 19.73 0.38
C PRO A 87 19.05 20.82 0.69
N THR A 88 19.78 20.68 1.81
CA THR A 88 20.95 21.50 2.12
C THR A 88 21.99 21.28 1.03
N THR A 89 21.92 22.13 0.00
CA THR A 89 22.89 22.17 -1.08
C THR A 89 24.10 22.87 -0.52
N ALA A 90 25.05 22.09 0.01
CA ALA A 90 26.36 22.63 0.36
C ALA A 90 27.06 23.07 -0.94
N PRO A 91 27.46 24.34 -1.10
CA PRO A 91 28.31 24.73 -2.22
C PRO A 91 29.72 24.19 -1.97
N SER A 92 30.10 23.15 -2.72
CA SER A 92 31.50 22.70 -2.76
C SER A 92 32.23 23.44 -3.87
N THR A 93 32.99 24.47 -3.48
CA THR A 93 33.91 25.17 -4.38
C THR A 93 35.31 24.60 -4.17
N ALA A 94 35.81 23.82 -5.13
CA ALA A 94 37.23 23.53 -5.25
C ALA A 94 37.58 23.36 -6.75
N PRO A 95 38.57 24.09 -7.28
CA PRO A 95 39.07 23.84 -8.63
C PRO A 95 40.31 22.92 -8.66
N ALA A 96 40.42 22.21 -9.79
CA ALA A 96 41.63 21.71 -10.46
C ALA A 96 42.05 20.20 -10.32
N THR A 97 41.78 19.48 -11.43
CA THR A 97 42.72 18.68 -12.26
C THR A 97 43.34 17.38 -11.72
N LEU A 98 42.90 16.24 -12.28
CA LEU A 98 43.67 15.16 -12.96
C LEU A 98 42.71 14.02 -13.41
N PRO A 99 43.08 13.15 -14.40
CA PRO A 99 42.14 12.24 -15.06
C PRO A 99 42.07 10.82 -14.45
N ALA A 100 40.93 10.16 -14.71
CA ALA A 100 40.63 8.73 -14.63
C ALA A 100 40.46 8.09 -13.24
N THR A 101 39.21 7.96 -12.78
CA THR A 101 38.71 6.83 -11.97
C THR A 101 37.20 6.68 -12.21
N GLU A 102 36.72 5.43 -12.26
CA GLU A 102 35.36 4.99 -12.56
C GLU A 102 34.25 5.74 -11.80
N PRO A 103 33.05 5.93 -12.38
CA PRO A 103 31.92 6.47 -11.64
C PRO A 103 31.37 5.40 -10.69
N THR A 104 31.91 5.34 -9.47
CA THR A 104 31.20 4.73 -8.34
C THR A 104 29.97 5.59 -8.07
N SER A 105 28.82 5.09 -8.53
CA SER A 105 27.51 5.64 -8.20
C SER A 105 27.36 5.67 -6.68
N LYS A 106 27.42 6.88 -6.11
CA LYS A 106 27.05 7.11 -4.72
C LYS A 106 25.58 6.69 -4.57
N PRO A 107 25.21 5.77 -3.68
CA PRO A 107 23.82 5.40 -3.51
C PRO A 107 23.05 6.62 -3.05
N THR A 108 22.11 7.09 -3.87
CA THR A 108 21.13 8.08 -3.49
C THR A 108 20.32 7.48 -2.34
N SER A 109 20.63 7.88 -1.10
CA SER A 109 19.85 7.47 0.06
C SER A 109 18.46 8.05 -0.08
N LYS A 110 17.52 7.23 -0.55
CA LYS A 110 16.09 7.56 -0.48
C LYS A 110 15.78 7.90 0.99
N PRO A 111 15.01 8.95 1.27
CA PRO A 111 14.60 9.25 2.63
C PRO A 111 13.92 8.02 3.22
N VAL A 112 14.43 7.53 4.35
CA VAL A 112 13.84 6.40 5.06
C VAL A 112 12.55 6.92 5.69
N MET A 113 11.43 6.71 5.00
CA MET A 113 10.11 7.10 5.48
C MET A 113 9.73 6.15 6.61
N LYS A 114 9.62 6.68 7.83
CA LYS A 114 9.26 5.89 9.00
C LYS A 114 7.75 5.82 9.13
N TRP A 115 7.22 4.60 9.12
CA TRP A 115 5.80 4.35 9.23
C TRP A 115 5.37 4.14 10.67
N MET A 116 4.22 4.73 11.06
CA MET A 116 3.61 4.57 12.36
C MET A 116 2.20 4.02 12.23
N MET A 117 1.84 3.07 13.09
CA MET A 117 0.49 2.54 13.19
C MET A 117 -0.33 3.39 14.17
N VAL A 118 -1.28 4.14 13.61
CA VAL A 118 -2.12 5.10 14.33
C VAL A 118 -3.50 4.54 14.70
N SER A 119 -3.82 3.32 14.27
CA SER A 119 -5.09 2.66 14.64
C SER A 119 -5.10 2.03 16.04
N ARG A 120 -3.95 1.94 16.73
CA ARG A 120 -3.87 1.49 18.13
C ARG A 120 -3.28 2.59 19.02
N LYS A 121 -3.65 2.59 20.30
CA LYS A 121 -3.07 3.44 21.34
C LYS A 121 -2.28 2.59 22.33
N PRO A 122 -1.05 2.97 22.71
CA PRO A 122 -0.27 4.08 22.16
C PRO A 122 0.06 3.85 20.67
N GLU A 123 0.42 4.91 19.94
CA GLU A 123 0.89 4.80 18.56
C GLU A 123 2.22 4.02 18.55
N ILE A 124 2.33 3.02 17.67
CA ILE A 124 3.48 2.11 17.64
C ILE A 124 4.15 2.23 16.26
N SER A 125 5.49 2.21 16.24
CA SER A 125 6.24 2.17 14.98
C SER A 125 5.92 0.90 14.20
N ALA A 126 5.61 1.06 12.91
CA ALA A 126 5.37 -0.05 12.01
C ALA A 126 6.70 -0.59 11.44
N THR A 127 6.70 -1.84 10.99
CA THR A 127 7.84 -2.44 10.32
C THR A 127 7.92 -1.94 8.88
N ASP A 128 8.88 -1.07 8.59
CA ASP A 128 9.04 -0.44 7.26
C ASP A 128 9.19 -1.46 6.12
N SER A 129 9.82 -2.61 6.37
CA SER A 129 9.98 -3.66 5.34
C SER A 129 8.64 -4.28 4.92
N LYS A 130 7.67 -4.39 5.84
CA LYS A 130 6.33 -4.90 5.55
C LYS A 130 5.51 -3.87 4.79
N VAL A 131 5.61 -2.61 5.17
CA VAL A 131 4.96 -1.51 4.45
C VAL A 131 5.51 -1.39 3.03
N ASN A 132 6.84 -1.47 2.88
CA ASN A 132 7.47 -1.45 1.56
C ASN A 132 7.07 -2.66 0.69
N ALA A 133 6.81 -3.82 1.28
CA ALA A 133 6.29 -4.98 0.55
C ALA A 133 4.90 -4.69 -0.06
N VAL A 134 4.02 -4.01 0.67
CA VAL A 134 2.71 -3.57 0.16
C VAL A 134 2.90 -2.63 -1.03
N PHE A 135 3.77 -1.62 -0.93
CA PHE A 135 4.04 -0.71 -2.05
C PHE A 135 4.69 -1.37 -3.25
N THR A 136 5.61 -2.32 -3.01
CA THR A 136 6.24 -3.11 -4.07
C THR A 136 5.19 -3.89 -4.86
N ALA A 137 4.18 -4.44 -4.17
CA ALA A 137 3.06 -5.13 -4.82
C ALA A 137 2.11 -4.19 -5.59
N LEU A 138 2.11 -2.88 -5.27
CA LEU A 138 1.26 -1.85 -5.90
C LEU A 138 1.97 -1.05 -6.99
N HIS A 139 3.28 -1.27 -7.22
CA HIS A 139 4.08 -0.48 -8.16
C HIS A 139 4.89 -1.34 -9.15
N PRO A 140 4.34 -1.65 -10.35
CA PRO A 140 2.92 -1.51 -10.71
C PRO A 140 2.09 -2.66 -10.17
N LEU A 141 0.82 -2.39 -9.85
CA LEU A 141 -0.18 -3.41 -9.55
C LEU A 141 -0.48 -4.20 -10.82
N LYS A 142 0.19 -5.35 -10.95
CA LYS A 142 0.03 -6.27 -12.08
C LYS A 142 -1.15 -7.19 -11.84
N VAL A 143 -2.02 -7.28 -12.84
CA VAL A 143 -3.14 -8.22 -12.81
C VAL A 143 -2.84 -9.44 -13.66
N GLN A 144 -3.39 -10.58 -13.27
CA GLN A 144 -3.29 -11.80 -14.06
C GLN A 144 -4.25 -11.73 -15.25
N ARG A 145 -5.48 -11.28 -14.99
CA ARG A 145 -6.58 -11.26 -15.95
C ARG A 145 -7.62 -10.21 -15.58
N TYR A 146 -8.21 -9.57 -16.59
CA TYR A 146 -9.41 -8.75 -16.42
C TYR A 146 -10.67 -9.60 -16.64
N GLN A 147 -11.72 -9.33 -15.87
CA GLN A 147 -12.98 -10.06 -15.98
C GLN A 147 -14.18 -9.12 -15.89
N ALA A 148 -15.32 -9.60 -16.37
CA ALA A 148 -16.59 -8.92 -16.13
C ALA A 148 -16.87 -8.86 -14.63
N VAL A 149 -17.62 -7.85 -14.20
CA VAL A 149 -18.08 -7.75 -12.81
C VAL A 149 -18.93 -8.99 -12.51
N PRO A 150 -18.54 -9.86 -11.56
CA PRO A 150 -19.34 -11.02 -11.21
C PRO A 150 -20.67 -10.55 -10.63
N THR A 151 -21.77 -11.14 -11.11
CA THR A 151 -23.12 -10.83 -10.61
C THR A 151 -23.43 -11.52 -9.29
N THR A 152 -22.63 -12.52 -8.92
CA THR A 152 -22.75 -13.28 -7.67
C THR A 152 -21.37 -13.48 -7.06
N LEU A 153 -21.15 -12.94 -5.86
CA LEU A 153 -20.00 -13.27 -5.03
C LEU A 153 -20.40 -14.37 -4.03
N PRO A 154 -19.52 -15.33 -3.71
CA PRO A 154 -19.79 -16.29 -2.64
C PRO A 154 -20.05 -15.55 -1.32
N ALA A 155 -21.02 -16.03 -0.53
CA ALA A 155 -21.37 -15.41 0.74
C ALA A 155 -20.24 -15.47 1.80
N THR A 156 -19.23 -16.32 1.60
CA THR A 156 -18.13 -16.59 2.53
C THR A 156 -16.81 -15.97 2.09
N THR A 157 -16.84 -14.98 1.21
CA THR A 157 -15.63 -14.33 0.69
C THR A 157 -15.09 -13.31 1.68
N ASP A 158 -13.80 -13.41 2.02
CA ASP A 158 -13.13 -12.42 2.86
C ASP A 158 -12.95 -11.14 2.05
N HIS A 159 -13.31 -9.99 2.64
CA HIS A 159 -13.30 -8.70 1.96
C HIS A 159 -12.24 -7.79 2.58
N TYR A 160 -11.37 -7.22 1.75
CA TYR A 160 -10.35 -6.27 2.17
C TYR A 160 -10.50 -4.99 1.37
N THR A 161 -10.56 -3.85 2.07
CA THR A 161 -10.51 -2.52 1.45
C THR A 161 -9.16 -1.89 1.75
N LEU A 162 -8.41 -1.56 0.71
CA LEU A 162 -7.17 -0.82 0.79
C LEU A 162 -7.40 0.62 0.32
N THR A 163 -7.19 1.57 1.23
CA THR A 163 -7.25 3.00 0.94
C THR A 163 -5.85 3.61 1.06
N LEU A 164 -5.41 4.29 0.01
CA LEU A 164 -4.14 5.03 -0.03
C LEU A 164 -4.46 6.51 -0.18
N GLU A 165 -3.91 7.34 0.69
CA GLU A 165 -4.10 8.79 0.68
C GLU A 165 -2.78 9.48 0.34
N ALA A 166 -2.75 10.21 -0.78
CA ALA A 166 -1.58 10.97 -1.17
C ALA A 166 -1.44 12.29 -0.39
N ALA A 167 -0.20 12.68 -0.13
CA ALA A 167 0.13 13.94 0.52
C ALA A 167 -0.13 15.14 -0.41
N ALA A 168 -0.35 16.32 0.19
CA ALA A 168 -0.37 17.57 -0.56
C ALA A 168 0.93 17.74 -1.38
N PRO A 169 0.86 18.36 -2.58
CA PRO A 169 -0.28 19.07 -3.16
C PRO A 169 -1.28 18.18 -3.92
N MET A 170 -0.97 16.90 -4.12
CA MET A 170 -1.83 15.98 -4.87
C MET A 170 -2.68 15.15 -3.90
N THR A 171 -3.88 15.63 -3.57
CA THR A 171 -4.84 14.88 -2.74
C THR A 171 -5.57 13.82 -3.57
N ASN A 172 -4.82 12.81 -4.03
CA ASN A 172 -5.39 11.64 -4.69
C ASN A 172 -5.69 10.56 -3.66
N ASN A 173 -6.89 9.98 -3.73
CA ASN A 173 -7.29 8.86 -2.90
C ASN A 173 -7.52 7.64 -3.79
N TYR A 174 -6.84 6.54 -3.49
CA TYR A 174 -6.97 5.29 -4.20
C TYR A 174 -7.68 4.29 -3.30
N THR A 175 -8.81 3.73 -3.75
CA THR A 175 -9.55 2.70 -3.00
C THR A 175 -9.64 1.44 -3.83
N ILE A 176 -9.02 0.36 -3.35
CA ILE A 176 -8.98 -0.95 -3.99
C ILE A 176 -9.75 -1.92 -3.11
N GLU A 177 -10.73 -2.61 -3.67
CA GLU A 177 -11.44 -3.70 -3.00
C GLU A 177 -10.82 -5.02 -3.42
N LEU A 178 -10.56 -5.91 -2.47
CA LEU A 178 -10.03 -7.24 -2.70
C LEU A 178 -10.96 -8.27 -2.06
N PHE A 179 -11.27 -9.30 -2.81
CA PHE A 179 -12.16 -10.38 -2.44
C PHE A 179 -11.35 -11.69 -2.48
N ASP A 180 -11.13 -12.31 -1.32
CA ASP A 180 -10.45 -13.60 -1.19
C ASP A 180 -11.51 -14.72 -1.08
N PRO A 181 -11.76 -15.47 -2.17
CA PRO A 181 -12.65 -16.63 -2.13
C PRO A 181 -12.12 -17.81 -1.29
N GLY A 182 -10.87 -17.75 -0.80
CA GLY A 182 -10.23 -18.82 -0.05
C GLY A 182 -9.78 -20.00 -0.94
N ASN A 183 -9.39 -21.10 -0.30
CA ASN A 183 -9.07 -22.39 -0.96
C ASN A 183 -8.06 -22.31 -2.13
N GLY A 184 -7.09 -21.39 -2.04
CA GLY A 184 -6.05 -21.23 -3.07
C GLY A 184 -6.54 -20.60 -4.38
N GLN A 185 -7.81 -20.19 -4.46
CA GLN A 185 -8.35 -19.47 -5.61
C GLN A 185 -7.69 -18.07 -5.73
N PRO A 186 -7.60 -17.50 -6.94
CA PRO A 186 -7.08 -16.15 -7.16
C PRO A 186 -7.89 -15.09 -6.41
N VAL A 187 -7.22 -14.01 -6.01
CA VAL A 187 -7.87 -12.87 -5.36
C VAL A 187 -8.54 -12.03 -6.43
N ILE A 188 -9.80 -11.67 -6.22
CA ILE A 188 -10.52 -10.79 -7.15
C ILE A 188 -10.36 -9.36 -6.63
N GLY A 189 -9.75 -8.50 -7.44
CA GLY A 189 -9.61 -7.07 -7.17
C GLY A 189 -10.63 -6.23 -7.92
N ARG A 190 -11.04 -5.12 -7.33
CA ARG A 190 -11.83 -4.07 -7.98
C ARG A 190 -11.21 -2.70 -7.74
N TYR A 191 -11.12 -1.92 -8.80
CA TYR A 191 -10.60 -0.57 -8.77
C TYR A 191 -11.18 0.24 -9.93
N ASN A 192 -11.78 1.40 -9.64
CA ASN A 192 -12.42 2.28 -10.63
C ASN A 192 -13.43 1.55 -11.55
N GLY A 193 -14.15 0.56 -11.03
CA GLY A 193 -15.12 -0.22 -11.79
C GLY A 193 -14.51 -1.33 -12.67
N LEU A 194 -13.18 -1.45 -12.72
CA LEU A 194 -12.51 -2.62 -13.30
C LEU A 194 -12.56 -3.77 -12.30
N THR A 195 -12.80 -4.99 -12.79
CA THR A 195 -12.65 -6.22 -12.02
C THR A 195 -11.52 -7.05 -12.62
N PHE A 196 -10.66 -7.59 -11.77
CA PHE A 196 -9.46 -8.30 -12.21
C PHE A 196 -9.04 -9.36 -11.20
N GLU A 197 -8.23 -10.31 -11.66
CA GLU A 197 -7.61 -11.33 -10.82
C GLU A 197 -6.18 -10.91 -10.47
N LEU A 198 -5.83 -11.07 -9.21
CA LEU A 198 -4.53 -10.75 -8.63
C LEU A 198 -3.86 -12.01 -8.11
N ASP A 199 -2.53 -11.94 -8.04
CA ASP A 199 -1.75 -12.87 -7.25
C ASP A 199 -1.99 -12.67 -5.74
N ARG A 200 -1.86 -13.75 -4.96
CA ARG A 200 -2.04 -13.71 -3.50
C ARG A 200 -0.95 -12.92 -2.77
N GLY A 201 0.19 -12.64 -3.39
CA GLY A 201 1.29 -11.91 -2.77
C GLY A 201 0.89 -10.53 -2.23
N LEU A 202 -0.01 -9.80 -2.89
CA LEU A 202 -0.54 -8.54 -2.35
C LEU A 202 -1.35 -8.80 -1.07
N LEU A 203 -2.22 -9.80 -1.09
CA LEU A 203 -3.06 -10.13 0.05
C LEU A 203 -2.23 -10.61 1.24
N ASP A 204 -1.19 -11.40 1.00
CA ASP A 204 -0.26 -11.86 2.02
C ASP A 204 0.52 -10.69 2.64
N ALA A 205 0.90 -9.70 1.81
CA ALA A 205 1.50 -8.46 2.31
C ALA A 205 0.53 -7.64 3.18
N LEU A 206 -0.76 -7.59 2.82
CA LEU A 206 -1.78 -6.89 3.61
C LEU A 206 -2.15 -7.60 4.92
N LYS A 207 -2.03 -8.93 4.95
CA LYS A 207 -2.25 -9.77 6.15
C LYS A 207 -1.02 -9.80 7.08
N ALA A 208 0.10 -9.21 6.69
CA ALA A 208 1.30 -9.20 7.50
C ALA A 208 1.08 -8.46 8.83
N ASP A 209 1.79 -8.88 9.87
CA ASP A 209 1.88 -8.09 11.09
C ASP A 209 2.79 -6.89 10.83
N PHE A 210 2.22 -5.69 10.92
CA PHE A 210 2.94 -4.44 10.75
C PHE A 210 3.61 -3.98 12.05
N LEU A 211 3.37 -4.62 13.19
CA LEU A 211 4.05 -4.29 14.43
C LEU A 211 5.55 -4.61 14.31
N LYS A 212 6.39 -3.72 14.83
CA LYS A 212 7.80 -4.02 15.00
C LYS A 212 7.93 -5.08 16.09
N PRO A 213 8.60 -6.22 15.85
CA PRO A 213 8.86 -7.17 16.93
C PRO A 213 9.65 -6.47 18.02
N ASP A 214 9.25 -6.65 19.28
CA ASP A 214 10.03 -6.18 20.42
C ASP A 214 11.46 -6.70 20.26
N GLU A 215 12.41 -5.78 20.12
CA GLU A 215 13.82 -6.13 20.11
C GLU A 215 14.09 -6.88 21.42
N PRO A 216 14.64 -8.11 21.40
CA PRO A 216 14.88 -8.84 22.62
C PRO A 216 15.81 -8.00 23.49
N THR A 217 15.28 -7.48 24.60
CA THR A 217 16.04 -6.72 25.59
C THR A 217 17.35 -7.46 25.82
N PRO A 218 18.52 -6.88 25.51
CA PRO A 218 19.78 -7.60 25.66
C PRO A 218 19.84 -8.12 27.09
N ALA A 219 19.93 -9.45 27.21
CA ALA A 219 19.99 -10.12 28.49
C ALA A 219 21.09 -9.45 29.29
N ASN A 220 20.71 -8.80 30.38
CA ASN A 220 21.62 -8.10 31.27
C ASN A 220 22.54 -9.18 31.86
N ILE A 221 23.69 -9.42 31.25
CA ILE A 221 24.65 -10.42 31.71
C ILE A 221 25.19 -9.87 33.04
N PRO A 222 24.88 -10.49 34.19
CA PRO A 222 25.39 -10.00 35.47
C PRO A 222 26.92 -10.08 35.43
N THR A 223 27.56 -8.93 35.30
CA THR A 223 29.00 -8.78 35.42
C THR A 223 29.31 -8.79 36.91
N GLY A 224 29.63 -9.96 37.46
CA GLY A 224 29.99 -10.07 38.86
C GLY A 224 30.44 -11.45 39.25
N LEU A 225 31.75 -11.71 39.19
CA LEU A 225 32.54 -12.39 40.23
C LEU A 225 34.01 -12.48 39.79
N THR A 226 34.65 -11.31 39.74
CA THR A 226 36.11 -11.18 39.89
C THR A 226 36.43 -10.90 41.35
N GLY A 227 36.75 -11.96 42.09
CA GLY A 227 37.45 -11.90 43.37
C GLY A 227 38.16 -13.25 43.50
N GLY A 228 39.47 -13.34 43.39
CA GLY A 228 40.46 -12.56 44.11
C GLY A 228 41.14 -13.53 45.06
N LEU A 229 42.25 -14.13 44.60
CA LEU A 229 43.17 -14.90 45.43
C LEU A 229 43.70 -14.00 46.57
N ALA A 230 43.84 -14.58 47.76
CA ALA A 230 44.91 -14.19 48.69
C ALA A 230 45.42 -15.42 49.47
N PRO A 231 46.72 -15.46 49.81
CA PRO A 231 47.41 -16.63 50.34
C PRO A 231 47.40 -16.67 51.88
N GLY A 232 47.52 -17.88 52.43
CA GLY A 232 47.78 -18.16 53.84
C GLY A 232 48.17 -19.61 54.02
#